data_AF-A0A5C6D6K1-F1
#
_entry.id   AF-A0A5C6D6K1-F1
#
_cell.length_a   1.000
_cell.length_b   1.000
_cell.length_c   1.000
_cell.angle_alpha   90.00
_cell.angle_beta   90.00
_cell.angle_gamma   90.00
#
_symmetry.space_group_name_H-M   'P 1'
#
loop_
_entity.id
_entity.type
_entity.pdbx_description
1 polymer ?
#
loop_
_entity_poly.entity_id
_entity_poly.type
_entity_poly.pdbx_seq_one_letter_code
_entity_poly.pdbx_strand_id
1 'polypeptide(L)'
;MLSSNFKDLIEIMETLRSKDGCPWDKEQTHESLKSCLIEEVYEIVDAVDSKDSEGLKEELADLFFLIIFYCKIADDSNNFNINNVLEACLEKMTRRHPHVFGDKSAKDASEALNQWNEIKKKEKETKQSGKNGNKSIVDNVPNHMPALQKAQKVQKKVARVGFDWEVIEDVIAKVHEELEEVKEAINNKKKGPIAEEIGDLLFAVVNLSRFLKLDSEDLLRKSISKFTGRFQKVEMRVAALGKTIEECSLRELDGIWNEIKS
;
A
#
# COMPACT_ATOMS: atom_id res chain seq x y z
N MET A 1 8.40 9.97 -30.80
CA MET A 1 7.59 10.92 -30.00
C MET A 1 7.75 10.71 -28.49
N LEU A 2 7.91 9.49 -27.95
CA LEU A 2 8.25 9.32 -26.52
C LEU A 2 9.70 9.74 -26.16
N SER A 3 10.62 9.76 -27.11
CA SER A 3 12.04 10.02 -26.85
C SER A 3 12.41 11.50 -26.64
N SER A 4 11.59 12.46 -27.08
CA SER A 4 11.87 13.89 -26.85
C SER A 4 11.42 14.31 -25.46
N ASN A 5 10.13 14.14 -25.13
CA ASN A 5 9.58 14.65 -23.86
C ASN A 5 10.26 14.04 -22.63
N PHE A 6 10.64 12.76 -22.69
CA PHE A 6 11.36 12.13 -21.58
C PHE A 6 12.77 12.73 -21.39
N LYS A 7 13.46 13.01 -22.50
CA LYS A 7 14.78 13.66 -22.47
C LYS A 7 14.65 15.09 -21.97
N ASP A 8 13.66 15.83 -22.45
CA ASP A 8 13.38 17.20 -22.03
C ASP A 8 13.11 17.26 -20.51
N LEU A 9 12.39 16.26 -19.96
CA LEU A 9 12.13 16.19 -18.53
C LEU A 9 13.40 15.93 -17.69
N ILE A 10 14.31 15.10 -18.20
CA ILE A 10 15.62 14.90 -17.58
C ILE A 10 16.43 16.21 -17.62
N GLU A 11 16.46 16.89 -18.77
CA GLU A 11 17.16 18.17 -18.94
C GLU A 11 16.58 19.28 -18.04
N ILE A 12 15.27 19.30 -17.83
CA ILE A 12 14.61 20.16 -16.83
C ILE A 12 15.17 19.87 -15.44
N MET A 13 15.21 18.61 -15.02
CA MET A 13 15.73 18.25 -13.69
C MET A 13 17.21 18.60 -13.52
N GLU A 14 18.03 18.36 -14.55
CA GLU A 14 19.43 18.78 -14.57
C GLU A 14 19.57 20.30 -14.41
N THR A 15 18.73 21.07 -15.10
CA THR A 15 18.70 22.53 -15.01
C THR A 15 18.27 23.00 -13.62
N LEU A 16 17.20 22.44 -13.07
CA LEU A 16 16.66 22.78 -11.75
C LEU A 16 17.69 22.57 -10.64
N ARG A 17 18.47 21.48 -10.71
CA ARG A 17 19.51 21.15 -9.73
C ARG A 17 20.91 21.63 -10.11
N SER A 18 21.07 22.33 -11.24
CA SER A 18 22.34 22.92 -11.65
C SER A 18 22.80 24.01 -10.68
N LYS A 19 24.06 24.44 -10.79
CA LYS A 19 24.64 25.51 -9.96
C LYS A 19 23.76 26.78 -9.95
N ASP A 20 23.25 27.17 -11.11
CA ASP A 20 22.41 28.35 -11.31
C ASP A 20 20.90 28.03 -11.29
N GLY A 21 20.55 26.78 -10.94
CA GLY A 21 19.18 26.30 -10.83
C GLY A 21 18.47 26.74 -9.54
N CYS A 22 17.27 26.19 -9.34
CA CYS A 22 16.38 26.48 -8.23
C CYS A 22 17.05 26.15 -6.88
N PRO A 23 17.12 27.12 -5.93
CA PRO A 23 17.70 26.88 -4.61
C PRO A 23 17.00 25.76 -3.84
N TRP A 24 15.67 25.71 -3.89
CA TRP A 24 14.89 24.69 -3.19
C TRP A 24 15.17 23.30 -3.76
N ASP A 25 15.20 23.16 -5.09
CA ASP A 25 15.44 21.86 -5.73
C ASP A 25 16.83 21.33 -5.39
N LYS A 26 17.86 22.19 -5.37
CA LYS A 26 19.24 21.80 -5.00
C LYS A 26 19.36 21.25 -3.57
N GLU A 27 18.63 21.84 -2.63
CA GLU A 27 18.69 21.46 -1.21
C GLU A 27 18.00 20.12 -0.92
N GLN A 28 17.17 19.62 -1.83
CA GLN A 28 16.46 18.35 -1.62
C GLN A 28 17.40 17.16 -1.58
N THR A 29 17.08 16.23 -0.67
CA THR A 29 17.74 14.92 -0.52
C THR A 29 16.72 13.80 -0.66
N HIS A 30 17.19 12.55 -0.74
CA HIS A 30 16.27 11.41 -0.71
C HIS A 30 15.42 11.42 0.56
N GLU A 31 15.97 11.85 1.70
CA GLU A 31 15.25 11.92 2.97
C GLU A 31 14.15 12.98 2.98
N SER A 32 14.40 14.17 2.44
CA SER A 32 13.42 15.26 2.44
C SER A 32 12.23 14.96 1.54
N LEU A 33 12.44 14.21 0.46
CA LEU A 33 11.40 13.88 -0.54
C LEU A 33 10.61 12.59 -0.22
N LYS A 34 10.85 11.91 0.90
CA LYS A 34 10.12 10.66 1.23
C LYS A 34 8.64 10.89 1.47
N SER A 35 8.26 12.00 2.10
CA SER A 35 6.86 12.32 2.38
C SER A 35 6.11 12.58 1.09
N CYS A 36 6.65 13.42 0.21
CA CYS A 36 6.07 13.72 -1.09
C CYS A 36 5.83 12.43 -1.89
N LEU A 37 6.81 11.52 -1.96
CA LEU A 37 6.63 10.25 -2.66
C LEU A 37 5.47 9.40 -2.12
N ILE A 38 5.22 9.46 -0.81
CA ILE A 38 4.10 8.73 -0.18
C ILE A 38 2.77 9.44 -0.48
N GLU A 39 2.77 10.77 -0.43
CA GLU A 39 1.62 11.63 -0.76
C GLU A 39 1.13 11.37 -2.19
N GLU A 40 2.00 11.49 -3.19
CA GLU A 40 1.66 11.23 -4.61
C GLU A 40 1.07 9.84 -4.83
N VAL A 41 1.59 8.83 -4.11
CA VAL A 41 1.07 7.46 -4.22
C VAL A 41 -0.35 7.36 -3.67
N TYR A 42 -0.70 8.10 -2.63
CA TYR A 42 -2.06 8.15 -2.12
C TYR A 42 -2.98 9.00 -2.99
N GLU A 43 -2.50 10.09 -3.58
CA GLU A 43 -3.28 10.90 -4.52
C GLU A 43 -3.63 10.11 -5.80
N ILE A 44 -2.69 9.30 -6.32
CA ILE A 44 -2.98 8.33 -7.38
C ILE A 44 -4.08 7.35 -6.96
N VAL A 45 -4.03 6.84 -5.72
CA VAL A 45 -5.06 5.91 -5.20
C VAL A 45 -6.42 6.59 -5.16
N ASP A 46 -6.49 7.83 -4.69
CA ASP A 46 -7.72 8.61 -4.62
C ASP A 46 -8.28 8.93 -6.01
N ALA A 47 -7.42 9.28 -6.98
CA ALA A 47 -7.82 9.48 -8.37
C ALA A 47 -8.38 8.19 -9.01
N VAL A 48 -7.79 7.03 -8.72
CA VAL A 48 -8.31 5.73 -9.17
C VAL A 48 -9.66 5.41 -8.53
N ASP A 49 -9.80 5.60 -7.22
CA ASP A 49 -11.03 5.29 -6.48
C ASP A 49 -12.19 6.22 -6.88
N SER A 50 -11.89 7.49 -7.18
CA SER A 50 -12.85 8.49 -7.68
C SER A 50 -13.13 8.39 -9.18
N LYS A 51 -12.36 7.58 -9.93
CA LYS A 51 -12.39 7.48 -11.40
C LYS A 51 -12.06 8.81 -12.09
N ASP A 52 -11.30 9.67 -11.45
CA ASP A 52 -10.83 10.92 -12.04
C ASP A 52 -9.64 10.65 -12.97
N SER A 53 -9.90 10.66 -14.28
CA SER A 53 -8.88 10.38 -15.28
C SER A 53 -7.91 11.54 -15.48
N GLU A 54 -8.34 12.78 -15.26
CA GLU A 54 -7.46 13.94 -15.41
C GLU A 54 -6.57 14.09 -14.17
N GLY A 55 -7.15 13.96 -12.97
CA GLY A 55 -6.38 13.88 -11.73
C GLY A 55 -5.36 12.74 -11.78
N LEU A 56 -5.77 11.53 -12.20
CA LEU A 56 -4.83 10.41 -12.31
C LEU A 56 -3.63 10.71 -13.24
N LYS A 57 -3.86 11.45 -14.32
CA LYS A 57 -2.79 11.85 -15.24
C LYS A 57 -1.82 12.85 -14.58
N GLU A 58 -2.35 13.78 -13.78
CA GLU A 58 -1.58 14.76 -13.01
C GLU A 58 -0.69 14.07 -11.97
N GLU A 59 -1.28 13.25 -11.09
CA GLU A 59 -0.52 12.57 -10.02
C GLU A 59 0.51 11.57 -10.57
N LEU A 60 0.22 10.93 -11.71
CA LEU A 60 1.20 10.09 -12.39
C LEU A 60 2.38 10.91 -12.94
N ALA A 61 2.16 12.16 -13.37
CA ALA A 61 3.22 13.04 -13.82
C ALA A 61 4.10 13.47 -12.64
N ASP A 62 3.50 13.77 -11.49
CA ASP A 62 4.22 14.20 -10.28
C ASP A 62 5.03 13.06 -9.67
N LEU A 63 4.45 11.86 -9.57
CA LEU A 63 5.20 10.66 -9.20
C LEU A 63 6.37 10.38 -10.17
N PHE A 64 6.16 10.58 -11.47
CA PHE A 64 7.21 10.37 -12.46
C PHE A 64 8.34 11.41 -12.34
N PHE A 65 7.99 12.67 -12.07
CA PHE A 65 8.95 13.73 -11.79
C PHE A 65 9.77 13.43 -10.53
N LEU A 66 9.13 12.97 -9.45
CA LEU A 66 9.83 12.54 -8.23
C LEU A 66 10.79 11.37 -8.49
N ILE A 67 10.43 10.40 -9.34
CA ILE A 67 11.35 9.31 -9.71
C ILE A 67 12.61 9.86 -10.40
N ILE A 68 12.46 10.81 -11.33
CA ILE A 68 13.58 11.46 -12.01
C ILE A 68 14.41 12.27 -11.01
N PHE A 69 13.76 12.98 -10.08
CA PHE A 69 14.40 13.72 -9.00
C PHE A 69 15.30 12.81 -8.15
N TYR A 70 14.78 11.66 -7.70
CA TYR A 70 15.55 10.68 -6.95
C TYR A 70 16.77 10.15 -7.72
N CYS A 71 16.60 9.91 -9.03
CA CYS A 71 17.70 9.49 -9.90
C CYS A 71 18.75 10.59 -10.03
N LYS A 72 18.34 11.86 -10.15
CA LYS A 72 19.28 12.99 -10.24
C LYS A 72 20.07 13.19 -8.94
N ILE A 73 19.44 13.08 -7.78
CA ILE A 73 20.14 13.15 -6.48
C ILE A 73 21.18 12.02 -6.34
N ALA A 74 20.83 10.81 -6.79
CA ALA A 74 21.77 9.68 -6.77
C ALA A 74 22.95 9.89 -7.73
N ASP A 75 22.69 10.49 -8.88
CA ASP A 75 23.68 10.85 -9.90
C ASP A 75 24.62 11.97 -9.42
N ASP A 76 24.10 12.98 -8.69
CA ASP A 76 24.91 14.03 -8.05
C ASP A 76 26.00 13.45 -7.11
N SER A 77 25.74 12.25 -6.56
CA SER A 77 26.66 11.53 -5.68
C SER A 77 27.44 10.41 -6.39
N ASN A 78 27.44 10.36 -7.73
CA ASN A 78 28.08 9.33 -8.56
C ASN A 78 27.70 7.88 -8.20
N ASN A 79 26.46 7.65 -7.73
CA ASN A 79 26.00 6.32 -7.32
C ASN A 79 25.31 5.56 -8.47
N PHE A 80 24.18 6.09 -8.94
CA PHE A 80 23.45 5.58 -10.10
C PHE A 80 22.64 6.70 -10.73
N ASN A 81 22.26 6.54 -11.99
CA ASN A 81 21.41 7.48 -12.71
C ASN A 81 20.16 6.79 -13.29
N ILE A 82 19.35 7.57 -14.01
CA ILE A 82 18.10 7.11 -14.62
C ILE A 82 18.32 5.93 -15.58
N ASN A 83 19.42 5.90 -16.34
CA ASN A 83 19.72 4.80 -17.26
C ASN A 83 19.97 3.49 -16.50
N ASN A 84 20.68 3.54 -15.37
CA ASN A 84 20.88 2.35 -14.53
C ASN A 84 19.56 1.82 -13.97
N VAL A 85 18.63 2.72 -13.57
CA VAL A 85 17.30 2.33 -13.07
C VAL A 85 16.46 1.70 -14.19
N LEU A 86 16.48 2.27 -15.39
CA LEU A 86 15.77 1.73 -16.56
C LEU A 86 16.32 0.36 -16.97
N GLU A 87 17.64 0.21 -17.04
CA GLU A 87 18.30 -1.07 -17.33
C GLU A 87 17.92 -2.14 -16.30
N ALA A 88 18.02 -1.83 -15.01
CA ALA A 88 17.61 -2.72 -13.93
C ALA A 88 16.11 -3.09 -14.01
N CYS A 89 15.25 -2.17 -14.46
CA CYS A 89 13.84 -2.43 -14.68
C CYS A 89 13.61 -3.37 -15.85
N LEU A 90 14.21 -3.08 -17.01
CA LEU A 90 14.11 -3.86 -18.24
C LEU A 90 14.59 -5.30 -18.02
N GLU A 91 15.80 -5.48 -17.50
CA GLU A 91 16.35 -6.80 -17.19
C GLU A 91 15.43 -7.61 -16.26
N LYS A 92 14.93 -6.96 -15.20
CA LYS A 92 14.08 -7.59 -14.19
C LYS A 92 12.69 -7.94 -14.74
N MET A 93 12.09 -7.08 -15.55
CA MET A 93 10.77 -7.32 -16.13
C MET A 93 10.84 -8.42 -17.19
N THR A 94 11.84 -8.37 -18.09
CA THR A 94 12.06 -9.40 -19.11
C THR A 94 12.31 -10.76 -18.47
N ARG A 95 13.25 -10.84 -17.51
CA ARG A 95 13.61 -12.10 -16.85
C ARG A 95 12.48 -12.72 -16.03
N ARG A 96 11.55 -11.92 -15.51
CA ARG A 96 10.41 -12.42 -14.73
C ARG A 96 9.17 -12.76 -15.56
N HIS A 97 9.17 -12.45 -16.85
CA HIS A 97 8.12 -12.85 -17.81
C HIS A 97 8.71 -13.75 -18.91
N PRO A 98 9.28 -14.93 -18.57
CA PRO A 98 9.80 -15.85 -19.57
C PRO A 98 8.70 -16.43 -20.47
N HIS A 99 7.44 -16.29 -20.10
CA HIS A 99 6.29 -16.66 -20.94
C HIS A 99 5.93 -15.61 -22.00
N VAL A 100 6.49 -14.40 -21.91
CA VAL A 100 6.33 -13.34 -22.93
C VAL A 100 7.62 -13.16 -23.72
N PHE A 101 8.77 -13.15 -23.05
CA PHE A 101 10.07 -12.78 -23.64
C PHE A 101 11.07 -13.94 -23.71
N GLY A 102 10.65 -15.17 -23.41
CA GLY A 102 11.52 -16.35 -23.44
C GLY A 102 10.76 -17.59 -23.90
N ASP A 103 11.23 -18.76 -23.46
CA ASP A 103 10.76 -20.05 -23.98
C ASP A 103 9.70 -20.75 -23.13
N LYS A 104 9.24 -20.13 -22.05
CA LYS A 104 8.17 -20.72 -21.22
C LYS A 104 6.80 -20.39 -21.81
N SER A 105 5.79 -21.13 -21.39
CA SER A 105 4.38 -20.75 -21.60
C SER A 105 3.69 -20.62 -20.24
N ALA A 106 2.63 -19.83 -20.21
CA ALA A 106 1.69 -19.76 -19.10
C ALA A 106 0.29 -19.73 -19.70
N LYS A 107 -0.58 -20.64 -19.29
CA LYS A 107 -1.92 -20.82 -19.85
C LYS A 107 -2.92 -19.80 -19.31
N ASP A 108 -2.69 -19.33 -18.09
CA ASP A 108 -3.54 -18.38 -17.41
C ASP A 108 -2.75 -17.47 -16.45
N ALA A 109 -3.46 -16.51 -15.85
CA ALA A 109 -2.89 -15.57 -14.90
C ALA A 109 -2.35 -16.23 -13.63
N SER A 110 -2.93 -17.36 -13.20
CA SER A 110 -2.50 -18.08 -12.00
C SER A 110 -1.13 -18.73 -12.23
N GLU A 111 -0.97 -19.38 -13.39
CA GLU A 111 0.31 -19.97 -13.80
C GLU A 111 1.39 -18.90 -13.99
N ALA A 112 1.06 -17.78 -14.65
CA ALA A 112 1.99 -16.66 -14.79
C ALA A 112 2.42 -16.08 -13.43
N LEU A 113 1.48 -15.93 -12.49
CA LEU A 113 1.76 -15.44 -11.14
C LEU A 113 2.63 -16.42 -10.33
N ASN A 114 2.41 -17.73 -10.47
CA ASN A 114 3.24 -18.76 -9.83
C ASN A 114 4.67 -18.70 -10.35
N GLN A 115 4.86 -18.66 -11.68
CA GLN A 115 6.18 -18.50 -12.28
C GLN A 115 6.89 -17.21 -11.82
N TRP A 116 6.19 -16.08 -11.77
CA TRP A 116 6.71 -14.82 -11.27
C TRP A 116 7.19 -14.91 -9.81
N ASN A 117 6.41 -15.58 -8.96
CA ASN A 117 6.75 -15.79 -7.55
C ASN A 117 7.97 -16.72 -7.37
N GLU A 118 8.09 -17.78 -8.17
CA GLU A 118 9.25 -18.68 -8.16
C GLU A 118 10.54 -17.97 -8.55
N ILE A 119 10.51 -17.19 -9.64
CA ILE A 119 11.67 -16.42 -10.11
C ILE A 119 12.09 -15.41 -9.04
N LYS A 120 11.13 -14.71 -8.42
CA LYS A 120 11.38 -13.83 -7.27
C LYS A 120 12.04 -14.53 -6.09
N LYS A 121 11.69 -15.79 -5.82
CA LYS A 121 12.27 -16.58 -4.73
C LYS A 121 13.75 -16.88 -5.03
N LYS A 122 14.04 -17.40 -6.23
CA LYS A 122 15.41 -17.70 -6.68
C LYS A 122 16.32 -16.48 -6.67
N GLU A 123 15.84 -15.33 -7.17
CA GLU A 123 16.60 -14.07 -7.12
C GLU A 123 17.01 -13.67 -5.69
N LYS A 124 16.09 -13.84 -4.74
CA LYS A 124 16.36 -13.52 -3.34
C LYS A 124 17.40 -14.47 -2.77
N GLU A 125 17.31 -15.77 -3.05
CA GLU A 125 18.29 -16.77 -2.63
C GLU A 125 19.69 -16.42 -3.19
N THR A 126 19.82 -16.11 -4.48
CA THR A 126 21.10 -15.77 -5.12
C THR A 126 21.74 -14.50 -4.55
N LYS A 127 20.97 -13.42 -4.33
CA LYS A 127 21.49 -12.17 -3.72
C LYS A 127 21.94 -12.34 -2.26
N GLN A 128 21.58 -13.46 -1.65
CA GLN A 128 21.65 -13.69 -0.22
C GLN A 128 22.66 -14.77 0.19
N SER A 129 23.19 -15.53 -0.77
CA SER A 129 24.25 -16.53 -0.57
C SER A 129 25.56 -15.94 -0.02
N GLY A 130 25.69 -14.60 0.08
CA GLY A 130 26.84 -13.90 0.68
C GLY A 130 26.62 -13.36 2.11
N LYS A 131 25.45 -13.57 2.73
CA LYS A 131 25.16 -13.10 4.11
C LYS A 131 24.82 -14.29 5.02
N ASN A 132 25.81 -14.74 5.80
CA ASN A 132 25.68 -15.78 6.83
C ASN A 132 24.87 -15.26 8.02
N GLY A 133 23.60 -15.65 8.10
CA GLY A 133 22.75 -15.45 9.27
C GLY A 133 21.48 -16.31 9.16
N ASN A 134 21.01 -16.85 10.28
CA ASN A 134 19.74 -17.57 10.36
C ASN A 134 18.60 -16.61 9.98
N LYS A 135 18.02 -16.81 8.80
CA LYS A 135 16.97 -15.93 8.25
C LYS A 135 15.60 -16.38 8.71
N SER A 136 14.78 -15.42 9.09
CA SER A 136 13.37 -15.62 9.37
C SER A 136 12.55 -15.60 8.08
N ILE A 137 11.52 -16.45 7.99
CA ILE A 137 10.57 -16.48 6.86
C ILE A 137 9.91 -15.10 6.66
N VAL A 138 9.74 -14.34 7.73
CA VAL A 138 9.09 -13.03 7.71
C VAL A 138 10.04 -11.87 7.37
N ASP A 139 11.34 -12.11 7.22
CA ASP A 139 12.33 -11.07 6.88
C ASP A 139 12.03 -10.38 5.54
N ASN A 140 12.41 -9.11 5.40
CA ASN A 140 12.14 -8.25 4.23
C ASN A 140 10.67 -7.85 4.07
N VAL A 141 9.95 -7.60 5.15
CA VAL A 141 8.73 -6.76 5.11
C VAL A 141 9.15 -5.32 5.39
N PRO A 142 8.80 -4.33 4.55
CA PRO A 142 9.14 -2.93 4.81
C PRO A 142 8.61 -2.47 6.17
N ASN A 143 9.43 -1.73 6.92
CA ASN A 143 9.06 -1.28 8.26
C ASN A 143 7.92 -0.27 8.27
N HIS A 144 7.91 0.64 7.29
CA HIS A 144 6.96 1.75 7.15
C HIS A 144 5.67 1.40 6.39
N MET A 145 5.44 0.12 6.10
CA MET A 145 4.19 -0.31 5.48
C MET A 145 3.03 -0.16 6.47
N PRO A 146 1.84 0.30 6.02
CA PRO A 146 0.64 0.32 6.85
C PRO A 146 0.35 -1.04 7.51
N ALA A 147 -0.21 -1.00 8.72
CA ALA A 147 -0.29 -2.18 9.58
C ALA A 147 -1.07 -3.34 8.95
N LEU A 148 -2.19 -3.09 8.28
CA LEU A 148 -3.00 -4.16 7.68
C LEU A 148 -2.27 -4.76 6.48
N GLN A 149 -1.71 -3.93 5.59
CA GLN A 149 -0.87 -4.43 4.49
C GLN A 149 0.33 -5.24 5.00
N LYS A 150 0.96 -4.78 6.09
CA LYS A 150 2.11 -5.44 6.70
C LYS A 150 1.72 -6.81 7.26
N ALA A 151 0.63 -6.87 8.03
CA ALA A 151 0.06 -8.10 8.56
C ALA A 151 -0.30 -9.09 7.44
N GLN A 152 -1.02 -8.62 6.41
CA GLN A 152 -1.41 -9.43 5.27
C GLN A 152 -0.19 -9.98 4.51
N LYS A 153 0.88 -9.19 4.39
CA LYS A 153 2.13 -9.59 3.73
C LYS A 153 2.91 -10.61 4.55
N VAL A 154 2.93 -10.47 5.88
CA VAL A 154 3.52 -11.46 6.79
C VAL A 154 2.76 -12.79 6.68
N GLN A 155 1.44 -12.76 6.76
CA GLN A 155 0.58 -13.94 6.62
C GLN A 155 0.76 -14.63 5.25
N LYS A 156 0.81 -13.86 4.15
CA LYS A 156 1.11 -14.39 2.80
C LYS A 156 2.49 -15.07 2.72
N LYS A 157 3.47 -14.69 3.54
CA LYS A 157 4.80 -15.32 3.55
C LYS A 157 4.78 -16.65 4.28
N VAL A 158 4.16 -16.72 5.45
CA VAL A 158 4.07 -17.96 6.24
C VAL A 158 3.17 -18.99 5.54
N ALA A 159 2.10 -18.54 4.89
CA ALA A 159 1.25 -19.40 4.06
C ALA A 159 2.01 -20.12 2.93
N ARG A 160 3.00 -19.44 2.32
CA ARG A 160 3.82 -20.03 1.24
C ARG A 160 4.70 -21.18 1.68
N VAL A 161 4.97 -21.33 2.98
CA VAL A 161 5.72 -22.47 3.53
C VAL A 161 4.81 -23.54 4.11
N GLY A 162 3.50 -23.45 3.86
CA GLY A 162 2.50 -24.41 4.35
C GLY A 162 1.92 -24.07 5.73
N PHE A 163 2.27 -22.92 6.30
CA PHE A 163 1.62 -22.45 7.54
C PHE A 163 0.39 -21.60 7.18
N ASP A 164 -0.68 -22.28 6.77
CA ASP A 164 -1.98 -21.69 6.42
C ASP A 164 -3.12 -22.66 6.76
N TRP A 165 -4.34 -22.13 6.85
CA TRP A 165 -5.56 -22.91 6.99
C TRP A 165 -5.97 -23.52 5.65
N GLU A 166 -6.67 -24.65 5.69
CA GLU A 166 -7.18 -25.34 4.49
C GLU A 166 -8.60 -24.91 4.13
N VAL A 167 -9.43 -24.61 5.15
CA VAL A 167 -10.84 -24.28 4.99
C VAL A 167 -11.18 -22.94 5.67
N ILE A 168 -12.20 -22.25 5.17
CA ILE A 168 -12.55 -20.91 5.65
C ILE A 168 -13.15 -20.94 7.06
N GLU A 169 -13.81 -22.05 7.41
CA GLU A 169 -14.45 -22.27 8.70
C GLU A 169 -13.47 -22.14 9.86
N ASP A 170 -12.24 -22.66 9.70
CA ASP A 170 -11.19 -22.54 10.72
C ASP A 170 -10.72 -21.09 10.90
N VAL A 171 -10.65 -20.33 9.81
CA VAL A 171 -10.29 -18.91 9.85
C VAL A 171 -11.37 -18.10 10.57
N ILE A 172 -12.64 -18.40 10.30
CA ILE A 172 -13.79 -17.78 10.97
C ILE A 172 -13.81 -18.15 12.45
N ALA A 173 -13.55 -19.43 12.78
CA ALA A 173 -13.45 -19.89 14.16
C ALA A 173 -12.37 -19.12 14.92
N LYS A 174 -11.20 -18.88 14.31
CA LYS A 174 -10.14 -18.07 14.93
C LYS A 174 -10.57 -16.62 15.17
N VAL A 175 -11.28 -15.99 14.23
CA VAL A 175 -11.84 -14.64 14.46
C VAL A 175 -12.82 -14.62 15.63
N HIS A 176 -13.62 -15.67 15.80
CA HIS A 176 -14.52 -15.80 16.95
C HIS A 176 -13.76 -16.00 18.27
N GLU A 177 -12.72 -16.84 18.29
CA GLU A 177 -11.85 -17.07 19.44
C GLU A 177 -11.26 -15.75 19.96
N GLU A 178 -10.61 -14.97 19.09
CA GLU A 178 -10.01 -13.67 19.46
C GLU A 178 -11.05 -12.68 19.99
N LEU A 179 -12.28 -12.72 19.45
CA LEU A 179 -13.37 -11.89 19.94
C LEU A 179 -13.83 -12.29 21.36
N GLU A 180 -13.83 -13.58 21.68
CA GLU A 180 -14.12 -14.05 23.04
C GLU A 180 -12.98 -13.66 24.00
N GLU A 181 -11.72 -13.76 23.59
CA GLU A 181 -10.56 -13.33 24.39
C GLU A 181 -10.64 -11.82 24.72
N VAL A 182 -11.01 -10.97 23.75
CA VAL A 182 -11.31 -9.55 23.99
C VAL A 182 -12.40 -9.38 25.06
N LYS A 183 -13.49 -10.14 24.99
CA LYS A 183 -14.60 -10.03 25.97
C LYS A 183 -14.14 -10.45 27.37
N GLU A 184 -13.37 -11.53 27.48
CA GLU A 184 -12.80 -11.99 28.75
C GLU A 184 -11.86 -10.94 29.34
N ALA A 185 -10.98 -10.35 28.53
CA ALA A 185 -10.08 -9.30 28.95
C ALA A 185 -10.82 -8.06 29.49
N ILE A 186 -11.92 -7.66 28.82
CA ILE A 186 -12.80 -6.57 29.28
C ILE A 186 -13.42 -6.90 30.64
N ASN A 187 -13.98 -8.11 30.79
CA ASN A 187 -14.61 -8.55 32.04
C ASN A 187 -13.63 -8.58 33.22
N ASN A 188 -12.37 -8.95 32.94
CA ASN A 188 -11.30 -9.00 33.92
C ASN A 188 -10.70 -7.62 34.27
N LYS A 189 -11.14 -6.52 33.61
CA LYS A 189 -10.73 -5.11 33.84
C LYS A 189 -9.22 -4.85 33.82
N LYS A 190 -8.43 -5.70 33.17
CA LYS A 190 -6.99 -5.51 33.01
C LYS A 190 -6.71 -4.87 31.64
N LYS A 191 -6.23 -3.62 31.63
CA LYS A 191 -6.01 -2.84 30.39
C LYS A 191 -4.93 -3.42 29.46
N GLY A 192 -3.88 -4.06 30.00
CA GLY A 192 -2.80 -4.66 29.21
C GLY A 192 -3.30 -5.76 28.26
N PRO A 193 -3.96 -6.80 28.81
CA PRO A 193 -4.60 -7.85 28.01
C PRO A 193 -5.54 -7.32 26.92
N ILE A 194 -6.39 -6.33 27.22
CA ILE A 194 -7.36 -5.81 26.23
C ILE A 194 -6.69 -5.29 24.95
N ALA A 195 -5.58 -4.56 25.07
CA ALA A 195 -4.91 -3.99 23.90
C ALA A 195 -4.24 -5.07 23.03
N GLU A 196 -3.72 -6.12 23.67
CA GLU A 196 -3.14 -7.30 23.01
C GLU A 196 -4.22 -8.07 22.25
N GLU A 197 -5.33 -8.44 22.91
CA GLU A 197 -6.43 -9.20 22.27
C GLU A 197 -7.08 -8.41 21.12
N ILE A 198 -7.19 -7.08 21.22
CA ILE A 198 -7.68 -6.26 20.11
C ILE A 198 -6.71 -6.31 18.92
N GLY A 199 -5.40 -6.34 19.18
CA GLY A 199 -4.37 -6.50 18.17
C GLY A 199 -4.49 -7.84 17.44
N ASP A 200 -4.68 -8.92 18.20
CA ASP A 200 -4.80 -10.26 17.64
C ASP A 200 -6.13 -10.47 16.90
N LEU A 201 -7.23 -9.90 17.39
CA LEU A 201 -8.49 -9.82 16.64
C LEU A 201 -8.33 -9.10 15.30
N LEU A 202 -7.65 -7.94 15.27
CA LEU A 202 -7.36 -7.24 14.01
C LEU A 202 -6.50 -8.11 13.08
N PHE A 203 -5.50 -8.81 13.62
CA PHE A 203 -4.63 -9.70 12.86
C PHE A 203 -5.42 -10.90 12.27
N ALA A 204 -6.35 -11.48 13.03
CA ALA A 204 -7.24 -12.55 12.58
C ALA A 204 -8.20 -12.08 11.47
N VAL A 205 -8.77 -10.86 11.58
CA VAL A 205 -9.61 -10.27 10.53
C VAL A 205 -8.81 -10.01 9.24
N VAL A 206 -7.54 -9.60 9.34
CA VAL A 206 -6.65 -9.51 8.18
C VAL A 206 -6.42 -10.89 7.55
N ASN A 207 -6.30 -11.94 8.36
CA ASN A 207 -6.14 -13.30 7.87
C ASN A 207 -7.38 -13.79 7.12
N LEU A 208 -8.57 -13.50 7.63
CA LEU A 208 -9.84 -13.77 6.94
C LEU A 208 -9.91 -13.05 5.58
N SER A 209 -9.57 -11.76 5.57
CA SER A 209 -9.52 -10.96 4.34
C SER A 209 -8.54 -11.56 3.32
N ARG A 210 -7.34 -11.96 3.78
CA ARG A 210 -6.33 -12.63 2.96
C ARG A 210 -6.83 -13.96 2.39
N PHE A 211 -7.48 -14.79 3.21
CA PHE A 211 -8.00 -16.09 2.79
C PHE A 211 -9.05 -15.92 1.67
N LEU A 212 -9.89 -14.91 1.79
CA LEU A 212 -10.86 -14.48 0.77
C LEU A 212 -10.24 -13.76 -0.44
N LYS A 213 -8.90 -13.62 -0.48
CA LYS A 213 -8.15 -12.91 -1.53
C LYS A 213 -8.51 -11.44 -1.68
N LEU A 214 -8.93 -10.80 -0.58
CA LEU A 214 -9.24 -9.38 -0.50
C LEU A 214 -8.05 -8.59 0.08
N ASP A 215 -7.87 -7.34 -0.34
CA ASP A 215 -6.86 -6.44 0.23
C ASP A 215 -7.41 -5.76 1.48
N SER A 216 -6.84 -6.08 2.65
CA SER A 216 -7.39 -5.64 3.93
C SER A 216 -7.29 -4.13 4.15
N GLU A 217 -6.25 -3.50 3.60
CA GLU A 217 -6.04 -2.05 3.73
C GLU A 217 -7.05 -1.30 2.86
N ASP A 218 -7.22 -1.74 1.62
CA ASP A 218 -8.20 -1.18 0.69
C ASP A 218 -9.64 -1.34 1.20
N LEU A 219 -9.98 -2.50 1.78
CA LEU A 219 -11.29 -2.73 2.39
C LEU A 219 -11.61 -1.73 3.51
N LEU A 220 -10.64 -1.46 4.38
CA LEU A 220 -10.82 -0.49 5.47
C LEU A 220 -10.90 0.94 4.92
N ARG A 221 -10.01 1.31 3.97
CA ARG A 221 -10.06 2.63 3.30
C ARG A 221 -11.43 2.90 2.67
N LYS A 222 -11.98 1.94 1.92
CA LYS A 222 -13.31 2.04 1.31
C LYS A 222 -14.43 2.16 2.35
N SER A 223 -14.29 1.47 3.48
CA SER A 223 -15.24 1.58 4.59
C SER A 223 -15.20 2.95 5.27
N ILE A 224 -14.00 3.51 5.45
CA ILE A 224 -13.79 4.88 5.95
C ILE A 224 -14.40 5.88 4.98
N SER A 225 -14.06 5.82 3.68
CA SER A 225 -14.61 6.73 2.67
C SER A 225 -16.15 6.71 2.63
N LYS A 226 -16.75 5.52 2.67
CA LYS A 226 -18.22 5.35 2.77
C LYS A 226 -18.80 5.97 4.04
N PHE A 227 -18.12 5.82 5.18
CA PHE A 227 -18.56 6.45 6.44
C PHE A 227 -18.47 7.97 6.35
N THR A 228 -17.34 8.50 5.91
CA THR A 228 -17.10 9.94 5.74
C THR A 228 -18.14 10.57 4.81
N GLY A 229 -18.37 9.99 3.63
CA GLY A 229 -19.38 10.50 2.69
C GLY A 229 -20.81 10.44 3.24
N ARG A 230 -21.13 9.47 4.11
CA ARG A 230 -22.42 9.44 4.81
C ARG A 230 -22.50 10.53 5.89
N PHE A 231 -21.43 10.72 6.65
CA PHE A 231 -21.40 11.71 7.71
C PHE A 231 -21.47 13.14 7.15
N GLN A 232 -20.80 13.42 6.04
CA GLN A 232 -20.93 14.70 5.32
C GLN A 232 -22.38 14.98 4.89
N LYS A 233 -23.14 13.96 4.49
CA LYS A 233 -24.58 14.11 4.21
C LYS A 233 -25.39 14.40 5.48
N VAL A 234 -25.00 13.82 6.63
CA VAL A 234 -25.61 14.16 7.93
C VAL A 234 -25.37 15.64 8.22
N GLU A 235 -24.14 16.12 8.07
CA GLU A 235 -23.77 17.52 8.28
C GLU A 235 -24.60 18.45 7.39
N MET A 236 -24.70 18.15 6.10
CA MET A 236 -25.54 18.91 5.16
C MET A 236 -27.01 18.92 5.58
N ARG A 237 -27.54 17.78 6.06
CA ARG A 237 -28.94 17.67 6.49
C ARG A 237 -29.21 18.45 7.76
N VAL A 238 -28.30 18.39 8.74
CA VAL A 238 -28.39 19.13 10.00
C VAL A 238 -28.29 20.64 9.73
N ALA A 239 -27.37 21.06 8.87
CA ALA A 239 -27.26 22.45 8.43
C ALA A 239 -28.54 22.93 7.71
N ALA A 240 -29.16 22.10 6.88
CA ALA A 240 -30.44 22.42 6.23
C ALA A 240 -31.61 22.56 7.21
N LEU A 241 -31.50 22.00 8.42
CA LEU A 241 -32.44 22.21 9.53
C LEU A 241 -32.11 23.45 10.38
N GLY A 242 -31.08 24.21 10.00
CA GLY A 242 -30.64 25.41 10.72
C GLY A 242 -29.97 25.12 12.06
N LYS A 243 -29.46 23.89 12.26
CA LYS A 243 -28.76 23.45 13.47
C LYS A 243 -27.29 23.15 13.19
N THR A 244 -26.48 23.05 14.23
CA THR A 244 -25.15 22.40 14.18
C THR A 244 -25.21 20.96 14.71
N ILE A 245 -24.14 20.18 14.46
CA ILE A 245 -24.05 18.79 14.94
C ILE A 245 -24.08 18.73 16.48
N GLU A 246 -23.42 19.68 17.14
CA GLU A 246 -23.32 19.77 18.60
C GLU A 246 -24.66 20.09 19.27
N GLU A 247 -25.59 20.70 18.54
CA GLU A 247 -26.94 21.02 19.00
C GLU A 247 -27.90 19.83 18.87
N CYS A 248 -27.48 18.76 18.18
CA CYS A 248 -28.31 17.59 17.92
C CYS A 248 -28.03 16.49 18.96
N SER A 249 -29.08 15.85 19.48
CA SER A 249 -28.95 14.65 20.29
C SER A 249 -28.49 13.45 19.46
N LEU A 250 -27.86 12.46 20.10
CA LEU A 250 -27.47 11.20 19.43
C LEU A 250 -28.66 10.54 18.71
N ARG A 251 -29.87 10.61 19.30
CA ARG A 251 -31.08 10.06 18.70
C ARG A 251 -31.51 10.79 17.43
N GLU A 252 -31.34 12.11 17.38
CA GLU A 252 -31.60 12.90 16.17
C GLU A 252 -30.59 12.58 15.08
N LEU A 253 -29.30 12.52 15.43
CA LEU A 253 -28.22 12.16 14.50
C LEU A 253 -28.38 10.72 13.97
N ASP A 254 -28.74 9.77 14.83
CA ASP A 254 -29.02 8.38 14.44
C ASP A 254 -30.22 8.29 13.49
N GLY A 255 -31.25 9.11 13.72
CA GLY A 255 -32.41 9.21 12.83
C GLY A 255 -32.00 9.65 11.43
N ILE A 256 -31.27 10.77 11.34
CA ILE A 256 -30.76 11.32 10.08
C ILE A 256 -29.79 10.33 9.40
N TRP A 257 -28.91 9.68 10.18
CA TRP A 257 -27.99 8.68 9.67
C TRP A 257 -28.71 7.48 9.04
N ASN A 258 -29.78 6.99 9.68
CA ASN A 258 -30.57 5.89 9.15
C ASN A 258 -31.31 6.25 7.85
N GLU A 259 -31.81 7.48 7.72
CA GLU A 259 -32.39 8.00 6.47
C GLU A 259 -31.36 8.06 5.33
N ILE A 260 -30.11 8.40 5.62
CA ILE A 260 -29.02 8.47 4.62
C ILE A 260 -28.52 7.06 4.23
N LYS A 261 -28.64 6.09 5.14
CA LYS A 261 -28.15 4.72 4.95
C LYS A 261 -29.11 3.88 4.10
N SER A 262 -30.42 4.13 4.17
CA SER A 262 -31.48 3.49 3.36
C SER A 262 -31.44 3.96 1.91
#